data_AF-A0A2G6LC51-F1
#
_entry.id   AF-A0A2G6LC51-F1
#
_cell.length_a   1.000
_cell.length_b   1.000
_cell.length_c   1.000
_cell.angle_alpha   90.00
_cell.angle_beta   90.00
_cell.angle_gamma   90.00
#
_symmetry.space_group_name_H-M   'P 1'
#
loop_
_entity.id
_entity.type
_entity.pdbx_description
1 polymer ?
#
loop_
_entity_poly.entity_id
_entity_poly.type
_entity_poly.pdbx_seq_one_letter_code
_entity_poly.pdbx_strand_id
1 'polypeptide(L)'
;MTTLAKHLAITLLLITTVFTQSVRAEDNILPYWQQQMLAIDEGLAKMQNLYQKGDRKTALEIAKTTHFSYYRNSDLEAAIRTNVSMQYAETINQRLFTLTRLINEDGEHSKKITSLVNKLKADIRKTLPDLPLTPKLIREQQARLAQKKALRIENKNYSEDIKALHNALHQVLTQYKEAQTDKALRLIQENFYQHWQISELEASLSPEYKHSVEQVFDKLYKSIRQNQPVAEVEQYIQHLNSALQQTPQHKIQVSKRKDSQWQVVIFCLAGLAVIFLLFIAFRRHKRLT
;
A
#
# COMPACT_ATOMS: atom_id res chain seq x y z
N MET A 1 -37.78 28.39 26.39
CA MET A 1 -38.60 28.02 25.24
C MET A 1 -38.08 28.77 24.02
N THR A 2 -37.83 28.04 22.93
CA THR A 2 -37.94 28.46 21.51
C THR A 2 -37.15 29.68 20.96
N THR A 3 -36.28 29.35 19.98
CA THR A 3 -36.16 29.95 18.62
C THR A 3 -35.54 31.35 18.47
N LEU A 4 -34.96 31.79 17.35
CA LEU A 4 -34.40 31.27 16.09
C LEU A 4 -34.05 32.58 15.31
N ALA A 5 -32.98 32.55 14.51
CA ALA A 5 -32.71 33.47 13.39
C ALA A 5 -32.45 34.98 13.65
N LYS A 6 -31.28 35.46 13.20
CA LYS A 6 -31.17 36.21 11.93
C LYS A 6 -29.69 36.50 11.61
N HIS A 7 -29.23 35.92 10.50
CA HIS A 7 -28.00 36.27 9.81
C HIS A 7 -28.22 37.49 8.90
N LEU A 8 -27.25 38.40 8.85
CA LEU A 8 -27.05 39.44 7.84
C LEU A 8 -25.52 39.48 7.60
N ALA A 9 -25.00 38.81 6.57
CA ALA A 9 -24.69 39.30 5.23
C ALA A 9 -23.42 40.19 5.14
N ILE A 10 -22.73 40.09 3.99
CA ILE A 10 -21.69 41.00 3.41
C ILE A 10 -20.25 40.59 3.82
N THR A 11 -19.28 40.26 2.94
CA THR A 11 -19.07 40.56 1.50
C THR A 11 -18.12 39.54 0.87
N LEU A 12 -18.41 39.17 -0.38
CA LEU A 12 -17.53 38.43 -1.30
C LEU A 12 -16.65 39.46 -2.03
N LEU A 13 -15.32 39.32 -1.99
CA LEU A 13 -14.40 40.03 -2.88
C LEU A 13 -13.58 39.02 -3.68
N LEU A 14 -13.97 38.83 -4.95
CA LEU A 14 -13.17 38.17 -5.98
C LEU A 14 -11.97 39.06 -6.30
N ILE A 15 -10.75 38.51 -6.19
CA ILE A 15 -9.60 38.99 -6.96
C ILE A 15 -9.12 37.81 -7.80
N THR A 16 -9.49 37.85 -9.08
CA THR A 16 -9.01 36.97 -10.12
C THR A 16 -7.62 37.42 -10.58
N THR A 17 -6.57 36.74 -10.14
CA THR A 17 -5.33 36.66 -10.92
C THR A 17 -5.38 35.38 -11.74
N VAL A 18 -5.75 35.54 -13.01
CA VAL A 18 -5.56 34.54 -14.05
C VAL A 18 -4.05 34.43 -14.28
N PHE A 19 -3.42 33.45 -13.63
CA PHE A 19 -2.14 32.94 -14.09
C PHE A 19 -2.43 31.73 -14.96
N THR A 20 -2.52 31.97 -16.27
CA THR A 20 -2.54 30.92 -17.29
C THR A 20 -1.23 30.13 -17.19
N GLN A 21 -1.24 29.04 -16.44
CA GLN A 21 -0.29 27.96 -16.68
C GLN A 21 -0.82 27.16 -17.86
N SER A 22 -0.04 27.14 -18.94
CA SER A 22 -0.15 26.15 -19.99
C SER A 22 0.13 24.75 -19.43
N VAL A 23 -0.86 24.13 -18.81
CA VAL A 23 -0.86 22.68 -18.54
C VAL A 23 -1.08 22.00 -19.89
N ARG A 24 -0.01 21.53 -20.51
CA ARG A 24 -0.04 20.80 -21.79
C ARG A 24 0.54 19.39 -21.57
N ALA A 25 -0.34 18.39 -21.58
CA ALA A 25 -0.09 16.98 -21.94
C ALA A 25 0.84 16.12 -21.04
N GLU A 26 0.91 16.36 -19.72
CA GLU A 26 1.58 15.46 -18.75
C GLU A 26 0.62 14.69 -17.81
N ASP A 27 -0.69 14.91 -17.94
CA ASP A 27 -1.66 14.66 -16.86
C ASP A 27 -1.98 13.18 -16.52
N ASN A 28 -1.41 12.18 -17.21
CA ASN A 28 -1.60 10.78 -16.80
C ASN A 28 -0.38 9.88 -17.01
N ILE A 29 0.81 10.34 -16.60
CA ILE A 29 1.99 9.47 -16.53
C ILE A 29 2.21 9.05 -15.07
N LEU A 30 2.28 7.74 -14.83
CA LEU A 30 2.58 7.23 -13.49
C LEU A 30 3.96 7.72 -13.02
N PRO A 31 4.13 8.13 -11.75
CA PRO A 31 5.41 8.61 -11.23
C PRO A 31 6.58 7.63 -11.43
N TYR A 32 6.29 6.33 -11.37
CA TYR A 32 7.29 5.29 -11.66
C TYR A 32 7.86 5.43 -13.07
N TRP A 33 7.01 5.66 -14.08
CA TRP A 33 7.43 5.83 -15.47
C TRP A 33 8.12 7.18 -15.72
N GLN A 34 7.68 8.25 -15.05
CA GLN A 34 8.39 9.53 -15.07
C GLN A 34 9.84 9.36 -14.58
N GLN A 35 10.04 8.62 -13.50
CA GLN A 35 11.37 8.34 -12.95
C GLN A 35 12.22 7.51 -13.93
N GLN A 36 11.66 6.48 -14.59
CA GLN A 36 12.41 5.71 -15.58
C GLN A 36 12.78 6.57 -16.80
N MET A 37 11.87 7.42 -17.28
CA MET A 37 12.12 8.33 -18.38
C MET A 37 13.23 9.33 -18.05
N LEU A 38 13.23 9.89 -16.83
CA LEU A 38 14.30 10.78 -16.37
C LEU A 38 15.66 10.09 -16.40
N ALA A 39 15.75 8.86 -15.87
CA ALA A 39 17.00 8.09 -15.88
C ALA A 39 17.48 7.78 -17.31
N ILE A 40 16.56 7.50 -18.23
CA ILE A 40 16.87 7.33 -19.66
C ILE A 40 17.39 8.65 -20.27
N ASP A 41 16.72 9.77 -19.98
CA ASP A 41 17.11 11.09 -20.50
C ASP A 41 18.52 11.49 -20.07
N GLU A 42 18.83 11.32 -18.77
CA GLU A 42 20.14 11.59 -18.19
C GLU A 42 21.21 10.65 -18.75
N GLY A 43 20.90 9.35 -18.84
CA GLY A 43 21.80 8.35 -19.40
C GLY A 43 22.18 8.66 -20.85
N LEU A 44 21.20 8.95 -21.70
CA LEU A 44 21.43 9.30 -23.11
C LEU A 44 22.23 10.62 -23.23
N ALA A 45 21.92 11.64 -22.43
CA ALA A 45 22.66 12.90 -22.46
C ALA A 45 24.12 12.73 -22.01
N LYS A 46 24.35 12.00 -20.91
CA LYS A 46 25.69 11.69 -20.39
C LYS A 46 26.52 10.90 -21.40
N MET A 47 25.90 9.89 -22.03
CA MET A 47 26.54 9.13 -23.10
C MET A 47 26.98 10.02 -24.25
N GLN A 48 26.11 10.91 -24.75
CA GLN A 48 26.46 11.81 -25.86
C GLN A 48 27.63 12.72 -25.50
N ASN A 49 27.65 13.26 -24.28
CA ASN A 49 28.74 14.11 -23.80
C ASN A 49 30.08 13.36 -23.75
N LEU A 50 30.09 12.12 -23.25
CA LEU A 50 31.29 11.28 -23.19
C LEU A 50 31.78 10.90 -24.58
N TYR A 51 30.86 10.54 -25.49
CA TYR A 51 31.19 10.23 -26.88
C TYR A 51 31.88 11.42 -27.58
N GLN A 52 31.33 12.64 -27.42
CA GLN A 52 31.89 13.87 -28.00
C GLN A 52 33.29 14.20 -27.44
N LYS A 53 33.58 13.81 -26.20
CA LYS A 53 34.89 13.96 -25.56
C LYS A 53 35.89 12.87 -25.97
N GLY A 54 35.49 11.92 -26.80
CA GLY A 54 36.33 10.79 -27.21
C GLY A 54 36.35 9.62 -26.23
N ASP A 55 35.65 9.71 -25.09
CA ASP A 55 35.53 8.60 -24.13
C ASP A 55 34.45 7.60 -24.58
N ARG A 56 34.78 6.87 -25.65
CA ARG A 56 33.87 5.90 -26.28
C ARG A 56 33.55 4.71 -25.38
N LYS A 57 34.53 4.27 -24.57
CA LYS A 57 34.37 3.13 -23.66
C LYS A 57 33.31 3.43 -22.60
N THR A 58 33.43 4.57 -21.91
CA THR A 58 32.44 4.94 -20.89
C THR A 58 31.10 5.29 -21.52
N ALA A 59 31.08 5.96 -22.68
CA ALA A 59 29.84 6.21 -23.42
C ALA A 59 29.08 4.91 -23.74
N LEU A 60 29.79 3.86 -24.17
CA LEU A 60 29.22 2.55 -24.46
C LEU A 60 28.60 1.90 -23.22
N GLU A 61 29.28 1.95 -22.07
CA GLU A 61 28.76 1.39 -20.82
C GLU A 61 27.52 2.15 -20.31
N ILE A 62 27.49 3.47 -20.46
CA ILE A 62 26.29 4.27 -20.15
C ILE A 62 25.14 3.93 -21.10
N ALA A 63 25.40 3.74 -22.40
CA ALA A 63 24.37 3.34 -23.37
C ALA A 63 23.78 1.96 -23.02
N LYS A 64 24.63 0.97 -22.69
CA LYS A 64 24.19 -0.36 -22.24
C LYS A 64 23.39 -0.27 -20.95
N THR A 65 23.86 0.50 -19.97
CA THR A 65 23.13 0.70 -18.70
C THR A 65 21.75 1.32 -18.96
N THR A 66 21.69 2.32 -19.84
CA THR A 66 20.42 2.96 -20.22
C THR A 66 19.45 1.98 -20.86
N HIS A 67 19.95 1.13 -21.76
CA HIS A 67 19.15 0.10 -22.42
C HIS A 67 18.67 -0.98 -21.45
N PHE A 68 19.59 -1.60 -20.71
CA PHE A 68 19.25 -2.78 -19.92
C PHE A 68 18.63 -2.41 -18.58
N SER A 69 19.19 -1.45 -17.83
CA SER A 69 18.70 -1.13 -16.50
C SER A 69 17.43 -0.28 -16.52
N TYR A 70 17.39 0.78 -17.34
CA TYR A 70 16.31 1.78 -17.28
C TYR A 70 15.19 1.54 -18.30
N TYR A 71 15.44 0.79 -19.38
CA TYR A 71 14.38 0.43 -20.35
C TYR A 71 13.91 -1.03 -20.22
N ARG A 72 14.80 -2.03 -20.27
CA ARG A 72 14.38 -3.45 -20.23
C ARG A 72 14.05 -3.94 -18.82
N ASN A 73 14.99 -3.81 -17.89
CA ASN A 73 14.87 -4.41 -16.54
C ASN A 73 13.99 -3.58 -15.60
N SER A 74 13.62 -2.35 -15.99
CA SER A 74 12.62 -1.52 -15.33
C SER A 74 11.18 -1.93 -15.67
N ASP A 75 11.00 -3.01 -16.44
CA ASP A 75 9.71 -3.47 -16.96
C ASP A 75 9.03 -2.48 -17.94
N LEU A 76 9.65 -1.35 -18.30
CA LEU A 76 9.09 -0.37 -19.24
C LEU A 76 8.90 -0.98 -20.63
N GLU A 77 9.89 -1.73 -21.13
CA GLU A 77 9.78 -2.47 -22.39
C GLU A 77 8.60 -3.45 -22.38
N ALA A 78 8.45 -4.23 -21.30
CA ALA A 78 7.36 -5.19 -21.15
C ALA A 78 5.98 -4.49 -21.05
N ALA A 79 5.92 -3.35 -20.35
CA ALA A 79 4.71 -2.53 -20.25
C ALA A 79 4.29 -2.00 -21.62
N ILE A 80 5.22 -1.43 -22.40
CA ILE A 80 4.96 -0.94 -23.76
C ILE A 80 4.56 -2.09 -24.68
N ARG A 81 5.27 -3.21 -24.65
CA ARG A 81 5.00 -4.39 -25.48
C ARG A 81 3.58 -4.90 -25.28
N THR A 82 3.13 -4.95 -24.02
CA THR A 82 1.84 -5.54 -23.66
C THR A 82 0.68 -4.56 -23.83
N ASN A 83 0.87 -3.27 -23.52
CA ASN A 83 -0.22 -2.30 -23.42
C ASN A 83 -0.26 -1.27 -24.56
N VAL A 84 0.80 -1.18 -25.37
CA VAL A 84 0.88 -0.24 -26.49
C VAL A 84 1.04 -1.00 -27.81
N SER A 85 2.17 -1.67 -28.01
CA SER A 85 2.43 -2.48 -29.21
C SER A 85 3.75 -3.25 -29.08
N MET A 86 3.71 -4.53 -29.41
CA MET A 86 4.90 -5.38 -29.50
C MET A 86 5.91 -4.86 -30.54
N GLN A 87 5.42 -4.47 -31.72
CA GLN A 87 6.27 -3.93 -32.78
C GLN A 87 6.94 -2.62 -32.36
N TYR A 88 6.22 -1.79 -31.61
CA TYR A 88 6.75 -0.51 -31.14
C TYR A 88 7.85 -0.70 -30.08
N ALA A 89 7.63 -1.59 -29.11
CA ALA A 89 8.64 -1.97 -28.12
C ALA A 89 9.91 -2.54 -28.77
N GLU A 90 9.75 -3.40 -29.79
CA GLU A 90 10.87 -3.98 -30.53
C GLU A 90 11.62 -2.92 -31.35
N THR A 91 10.92 -1.95 -31.94
CA THR A 91 11.55 -0.82 -32.65
C THR A 91 12.44 -0.01 -31.72
N ILE A 92 11.99 0.30 -30.50
CA ILE A 92 12.80 1.01 -29.50
C ILE A 92 14.02 0.16 -29.11
N ASN A 93 13.82 -1.15 -28.90
CA ASN A 93 14.89 -2.09 -28.56
C ASN A 93 15.99 -2.13 -29.64
N GLN A 94 15.61 -2.22 -30.92
CA GLN A 94 16.54 -2.19 -32.05
C GLN A 94 17.28 -0.86 -32.19
N ARG A 95 16.61 0.27 -31.90
CA ARG A 95 17.27 1.59 -31.86
C ARG A 95 18.31 1.66 -30.75
N LEU A 96 18.05 1.10 -29.57
CA LEU A 96 19.02 1.05 -28.48
C LEU A 96 20.24 0.16 -28.82
N PHE A 97 20.03 -0.98 -29.48
CA PHE A 97 21.15 -1.78 -30.01
C PHE A 97 21.92 -1.07 -31.12
N THR A 98 21.23 -0.35 -32.00
CA THR A 98 21.88 0.45 -33.04
C THR A 98 22.73 1.55 -32.42
N LEU A 99 22.26 2.16 -31.34
CA LEU A 99 22.98 3.19 -30.61
C LEU A 99 24.28 2.64 -30.01
N THR A 100 24.24 1.50 -29.32
CA THR A 100 25.45 0.87 -28.74
C THR A 100 26.44 0.46 -29.83
N ARG A 101 25.95 -0.06 -30.96
CA ARG A 101 26.78 -0.40 -32.12
C ARG A 101 27.49 0.84 -32.69
N LEU A 102 26.78 1.93 -32.96
CA LEU A 102 27.37 3.17 -33.49
C LEU A 102 28.45 3.75 -32.56
N ILE A 103 28.26 3.65 -31.24
CA ILE A 103 29.25 4.09 -30.24
C ILE A 103 30.51 3.20 -30.28
N ASN A 104 30.38 1.93 -30.65
CA ASN A 104 31.50 0.98 -30.70
C ASN A 104 32.22 0.95 -32.07
N GLU A 105 31.58 1.42 -33.14
CA GLU A 105 32.14 1.41 -34.50
C GLU A 105 33.09 2.57 -34.77
N ASP A 106 34.26 2.29 -35.35
CA ASP A 106 35.22 3.34 -35.74
C ASP A 106 34.59 4.41 -36.65
N GLY A 107 35.15 5.63 -36.59
CA GLY A 107 34.70 6.79 -37.36
C GLY A 107 33.82 7.79 -36.60
N GLU A 108 33.43 8.85 -37.31
CA GLU A 108 32.58 9.94 -36.83
C GLU A 108 31.10 9.58 -37.03
N HIS A 109 30.35 9.50 -35.94
CA HIS A 109 28.91 9.16 -35.96
C HIS A 109 28.05 10.13 -35.14
N SER A 110 28.57 11.28 -34.68
CA SER A 110 27.88 12.13 -33.70
C SER A 110 26.53 12.64 -34.20
N LYS A 111 26.41 12.96 -35.50
CA LYS A 111 25.14 13.37 -36.11
C LYS A 111 24.10 12.24 -36.07
N LYS A 112 24.51 11.01 -36.42
CA LYS A 112 23.64 9.82 -36.41
C LYS A 112 23.20 9.48 -34.98
N ILE A 113 24.14 9.48 -34.03
CA ILE A 113 23.88 9.26 -32.61
C ILE A 113 22.88 10.29 -32.09
N THR A 114 23.07 11.57 -32.40
CA THR A 114 22.17 12.64 -31.93
C THR A 114 20.75 12.49 -32.48
N SER A 115 20.61 12.20 -33.77
CA SER A 115 19.30 11.94 -34.37
C SER A 115 18.62 10.73 -33.73
N LEU A 116 19.36 9.64 -33.52
CA LEU A 116 18.84 8.41 -32.92
C LEU A 116 18.42 8.62 -31.46
N VAL A 117 19.20 9.36 -30.67
CA VAL A 117 18.86 9.71 -29.29
C VAL A 117 17.59 10.53 -29.23
N ASN A 118 17.47 11.59 -30.04
CA ASN A 118 16.25 12.41 -30.06
C ASN A 118 15.01 11.58 -30.42
N LYS A 119 15.15 10.68 -31.39
CA LYS A 119 14.07 9.77 -31.79
C LYS A 119 13.71 8.78 -30.69
N LEU A 120 14.69 8.19 -30.01
CA LEU A 120 14.47 7.31 -28.85
C LEU A 120 13.69 8.02 -27.74
N LYS A 121 14.11 9.23 -27.37
CA LYS A 121 13.43 10.03 -26.32
C LYS A 121 11.98 10.34 -26.71
N ALA A 122 11.75 10.73 -27.96
CA ALA A 122 10.41 11.00 -28.47
C ALA A 122 9.53 9.74 -28.52
N ASP A 123 10.08 8.63 -29.06
CA ASP A 123 9.37 7.36 -29.19
C ASP A 123 8.94 6.83 -27.80
N ILE A 124 9.84 6.84 -26.81
CA ILE A 124 9.52 6.38 -25.45
C ILE A 124 8.50 7.31 -24.79
N ARG A 125 8.65 8.63 -24.85
CA ARG A 125 7.68 9.56 -24.23
C ARG A 125 6.27 9.40 -24.77
N LYS A 126 6.12 9.07 -26.05
CA LYS A 126 4.82 8.83 -26.68
C LYS A 126 4.07 7.65 -26.06
N THR A 127 4.77 6.68 -25.45
CA THR A 127 4.15 5.49 -24.87
C THR A 127 3.77 5.65 -23.39
N LEU A 128 4.20 6.73 -22.73
CA LEU A 128 4.06 6.89 -21.29
C LEU A 128 2.66 7.29 -20.81
N PRO A 129 1.90 8.15 -21.53
CA PRO A 129 0.54 8.47 -21.13
C PRO A 129 -0.30 7.21 -20.98
N ASP A 130 -1.03 7.10 -19.87
CA ASP A 130 -1.93 6.00 -19.53
C ASP A 130 -1.27 4.62 -19.40
N LEU A 131 0.07 4.52 -19.45
CA LEU A 131 0.77 3.25 -19.40
C LEU A 131 0.65 2.61 -18.01
N PRO A 132 -0.01 1.45 -17.85
CA PRO A 132 -0.15 0.82 -16.55
C PRO A 132 1.16 0.16 -16.10
N LEU A 133 1.29 -0.08 -14.79
CA LEU A 133 2.35 -0.95 -14.27
C LEU A 133 2.14 -2.40 -14.75
N THR A 134 3.23 -3.13 -14.93
CA THR A 134 3.16 -4.58 -15.23
C THR A 134 2.61 -5.34 -14.01
N PRO A 135 2.02 -6.54 -14.22
CA PRO A 135 1.61 -7.40 -13.10
C PRO A 135 2.73 -7.72 -12.11
N LYS A 136 3.98 -7.80 -12.59
CA LYS A 136 5.17 -7.99 -11.74
C LYS A 136 5.37 -6.78 -10.81
N LEU A 137 5.42 -5.57 -11.37
CA LEU A 137 5.59 -4.34 -10.58
C LEU A 137 4.45 -4.11 -9.58
N ILE A 138 3.21 -4.45 -9.97
CA ILE A 138 2.05 -4.40 -9.05
C ILE A 138 2.28 -5.34 -7.86
N ARG A 139 2.69 -6.58 -8.11
CA ARG A 139 2.99 -7.56 -7.03
C ARG A 139 4.13 -7.09 -6.14
N GLU A 140 5.20 -6.55 -6.72
CA GLU A 140 6.33 -6.02 -5.95
C GLU A 140 5.92 -4.83 -5.06
N GLN A 141 5.09 -3.93 -5.58
CA GLN A 141 4.54 -2.81 -4.82
C GLN A 141 3.65 -3.30 -3.67
N GLN A 142 2.75 -4.25 -3.95
CA GLN A 142 1.89 -4.86 -2.93
C GLN A 142 2.70 -5.57 -1.84
N ALA A 143 3.72 -6.35 -2.23
CA ALA A 143 4.61 -7.01 -1.28
C ALA A 143 5.35 -6.01 -0.38
N ARG A 144 5.85 -4.91 -0.96
CA ARG A 144 6.51 -3.83 -0.20
C ARG A 144 5.56 -3.15 0.79
N LEU A 145 4.33 -2.86 0.37
CA LEU A 145 3.31 -2.27 1.24
C LEU A 145 2.92 -3.22 2.37
N ALA A 146 2.73 -4.50 2.07
CA ALA A 146 2.42 -5.53 3.05
C ALA A 146 3.57 -5.73 4.05
N GLN A 147 4.82 -5.72 3.60
CA GLN A 147 5.99 -5.75 4.48
C GLN A 147 6.04 -4.52 5.39
N LYS A 148 5.82 -3.31 4.85
CA LYS A 148 5.77 -2.07 5.65
C LYS A 148 4.65 -2.12 6.69
N LYS A 149 3.48 -2.65 6.33
CA LYS A 149 2.35 -2.85 7.24
C LYS A 149 2.72 -3.85 8.35
N ALA A 150 3.32 -4.98 8.00
CA ALA A 150 3.74 -6.01 8.94
C ALA A 150 4.75 -5.47 9.97
N LEU A 151 5.77 -4.72 9.52
CA LEU A 151 6.73 -4.06 10.41
C LEU A 151 6.09 -3.01 11.31
N ARG A 152 5.11 -2.25 10.81
CA ARG A 152 4.36 -1.29 11.62
C ARG A 152 3.56 -2.02 12.73
N ILE A 153 2.89 -3.11 12.39
CA ILE A 153 2.12 -3.94 13.35
C ILE A 153 3.04 -4.57 14.40
N GLU A 154 4.19 -5.11 13.97
CA GLU A 154 5.22 -5.67 14.87
C GLU A 154 5.74 -4.60 15.85
N ASN A 155 6.01 -3.38 15.38
CA ASN A 155 6.63 -2.34 16.21
C ASN A 155 5.62 -1.50 17.00
N LYS A 156 4.31 -1.61 16.75
CA LYS A 156 3.30 -0.88 17.50
C LYS A 156 3.31 -1.31 18.97
N ASN A 157 3.28 -0.32 19.87
CA ASN A 157 3.00 -0.51 21.29
C ASN A 157 1.48 -0.58 21.49
N TYR A 158 1.00 -1.68 22.06
CA TYR A 158 -0.43 -1.96 22.26
C TYR A 158 -0.90 -1.72 23.70
N SER A 159 -0.09 -1.10 24.57
CA SER A 159 -0.44 -0.91 25.99
C SER A 159 -1.76 -0.18 26.19
N GLU A 160 -2.00 0.89 25.44
CA GLU A 160 -3.28 1.63 25.52
C GLU A 160 -4.44 0.84 24.91
N ASP A 161 -4.19 0.07 23.84
CA ASP A 161 -5.22 -0.78 23.25
C ASP A 161 -5.65 -1.88 24.25
N ILE A 162 -4.69 -2.53 24.91
CA ILE A 162 -4.94 -3.53 25.95
C ILE A 162 -5.73 -2.93 27.12
N LYS A 163 -5.38 -1.71 27.57
CA LYS A 163 -6.11 -1.00 28.62
C LYS A 163 -7.55 -0.69 28.22
N ALA A 164 -7.79 -0.26 26.98
CA ALA A 164 -9.13 -0.01 26.47
C ALA A 164 -9.97 -1.31 26.42
N LEU A 165 -9.35 -2.44 26.05
CA LEU A 165 -10.01 -3.75 26.04
C LEU A 165 -10.36 -4.22 27.46
N HIS A 166 -9.48 -4.04 28.44
CA HIS A 166 -9.79 -4.30 29.85
C HIS A 166 -10.97 -3.45 30.34
N ASN A 167 -10.97 -2.15 30.01
CA ASN A 167 -12.07 -1.26 30.37
C ASN A 167 -13.40 -1.70 29.72
N ALA A 168 -13.37 -2.13 28.46
CA ALA A 168 -14.56 -2.65 27.78
C ALA A 168 -15.10 -3.91 28.48
N LEU A 169 -14.23 -4.86 28.86
CA LEU A 169 -14.64 -6.05 29.60
C LEU A 169 -15.20 -5.72 30.99
N HIS A 170 -14.62 -4.74 31.68
CA HIS A 170 -15.17 -4.26 32.95
C HIS A 170 -16.59 -3.70 32.78
N GLN A 171 -16.83 -2.87 31.75
CA GLN A 171 -18.18 -2.35 31.47
C GLN A 171 -19.18 -3.47 31.17
N VAL A 172 -18.77 -4.51 30.43
CA VAL A 172 -19.60 -5.69 30.18
C VAL A 172 -20.01 -6.35 31.50
N LEU A 173 -19.06 -6.58 32.41
CA LEU A 173 -19.34 -7.19 33.71
C LEU A 173 -20.27 -6.32 34.57
N THR A 174 -20.07 -5.01 34.60
CA THR A 174 -20.94 -4.07 35.33
C THR A 174 -22.38 -4.19 34.84
N GLN A 175 -22.61 -4.12 33.53
CA GLN A 175 -23.95 -4.20 32.97
C GLN A 175 -24.58 -5.58 33.18
N TYR A 176 -23.78 -6.65 33.14
CA TYR A 176 -24.28 -7.98 33.42
C TYR A 176 -24.68 -8.17 34.89
N LYS A 177 -23.92 -7.62 35.85
CA LYS A 177 -24.27 -7.61 37.29
C LYS A 177 -25.56 -6.84 37.58
N GLU A 178 -25.89 -5.85 36.76
CA GLU A 178 -27.15 -5.09 36.81
C GLU A 178 -28.32 -5.77 36.06
N ALA A 179 -28.16 -7.05 35.68
CA ALA A 179 -29.13 -7.82 34.88
C ALA A 179 -29.49 -7.19 33.51
N GLN A 180 -28.63 -6.31 32.98
CA GLN A 180 -28.80 -5.69 31.66
C GLN A 180 -28.10 -6.50 30.56
N THR A 181 -28.54 -7.77 30.36
CA THR A 181 -27.92 -8.73 29.42
C THR A 181 -27.77 -8.17 28.01
N ASP A 182 -28.80 -7.53 27.44
CA ASP A 182 -28.73 -6.95 26.09
C ASP A 182 -27.67 -5.87 25.97
N LYS A 183 -27.50 -5.05 27.01
CA LYS A 183 -26.50 -3.99 27.03
C LYS A 183 -25.09 -4.56 27.17
N ALA A 184 -24.92 -5.60 27.99
CA ALA A 184 -23.65 -6.33 28.09
C ALA A 184 -23.24 -6.94 26.74
N LEU A 185 -24.18 -7.58 26.02
CA LEU A 185 -23.93 -8.13 24.68
C LEU A 185 -23.58 -7.04 23.65
N ARG A 186 -24.26 -5.89 23.68
CA ARG A 186 -23.91 -4.75 22.82
C ARG A 186 -22.49 -4.23 23.10
N LEU A 187 -22.11 -4.08 24.37
CA LEU A 187 -20.77 -3.62 24.75
C LEU A 187 -19.66 -4.57 24.27
N ILE A 188 -19.90 -5.88 24.26
CA ILE A 188 -18.97 -6.85 23.65
C ILE A 188 -18.77 -6.54 22.16
N GLN A 189 -19.85 -6.30 21.42
CA GLN A 189 -19.78 -6.04 19.99
C GLN A 189 -19.16 -4.67 19.66
N GLU A 190 -19.65 -3.61 20.30
CA GLU A 190 -19.37 -2.22 19.95
C GLU A 190 -18.08 -1.69 20.54
N ASN A 191 -17.73 -2.11 21.76
CA ASN A 191 -16.54 -1.60 22.45
C ASN A 191 -15.41 -2.61 22.38
N PHE A 192 -15.66 -3.87 22.74
CA PHE A 192 -14.59 -4.86 22.78
C PHE A 192 -14.14 -5.28 21.37
N TYR A 193 -15.02 -5.90 20.58
CA TYR A 193 -14.64 -6.49 19.29
C TYR A 193 -14.21 -5.45 18.27
N GLN A 194 -14.90 -4.30 18.21
CA GLN A 194 -14.45 -3.22 17.32
C GLN A 194 -13.05 -2.75 17.70
N HIS A 195 -12.77 -2.53 19.00
CA HIS A 195 -11.45 -2.07 19.43
C HIS A 195 -10.35 -3.13 19.15
N TRP A 196 -10.65 -4.41 19.39
CA TRP A 196 -9.76 -5.53 19.07
C TRP A 196 -9.36 -5.55 17.58
N GLN A 197 -10.32 -5.34 16.68
CA GLN A 197 -10.08 -5.34 15.23
C GLN A 197 -9.32 -4.10 14.74
N ILE A 198 -9.72 -2.90 15.18
CA ILE A 198 -9.13 -1.64 14.70
C ILE A 198 -7.77 -1.35 15.34
N SER A 199 -7.51 -1.88 16.54
CA SER A 199 -6.20 -1.72 17.19
C SER A 199 -5.10 -2.42 16.40
N GLU A 200 -5.42 -3.41 15.56
CA GLU A 200 -4.48 -4.34 14.91
C GLU A 200 -3.73 -5.25 15.88
N LEU A 201 -4.14 -5.28 17.17
CA LEU A 201 -3.57 -6.19 18.16
C LEU A 201 -3.76 -7.64 17.71
N GLU A 202 -4.97 -7.99 17.25
CA GLU A 202 -5.29 -9.30 16.68
C GLU A 202 -4.30 -9.74 15.60
N ALA A 203 -4.00 -8.84 14.65
CA ALA A 203 -3.12 -9.10 13.52
C ALA A 203 -1.64 -9.22 13.93
N SER A 204 -1.29 -8.79 15.14
CA SER A 204 0.06 -8.89 15.68
C SER A 204 0.35 -10.25 16.33
N LEU A 205 -0.67 -11.09 16.59
CA LEU A 205 -0.54 -12.31 17.39
C LEU A 205 -0.35 -13.55 16.53
N SER A 206 0.31 -14.57 17.09
CA SER A 206 0.40 -15.88 16.44
C SER A 206 -1.00 -16.46 16.20
N PRO A 207 -1.22 -17.24 15.12
CA PRO A 207 -2.51 -17.85 14.85
C PRO A 207 -3.05 -18.70 16.02
N GLU A 208 -2.17 -19.44 16.69
CA GLU A 208 -2.52 -20.31 17.82
C GLU A 208 -2.99 -19.48 19.02
N TYR A 209 -2.30 -18.38 19.32
CA TYR A 209 -2.65 -17.52 20.43
C TYR A 209 -3.89 -16.68 20.14
N LYS A 210 -4.04 -16.19 18.91
CA LYS A 210 -5.25 -15.54 18.46
C LYS A 210 -6.46 -16.47 18.65
N HIS A 211 -6.34 -17.72 18.20
CA HIS A 211 -7.41 -18.70 18.33
C HIS A 211 -7.80 -18.98 19.78
N SER A 212 -6.82 -19.09 20.69
CA SER A 212 -7.12 -19.31 22.11
C SER A 212 -7.90 -18.14 22.73
N VAL A 213 -7.56 -16.90 22.36
CA VAL A 213 -8.29 -15.69 22.78
C VAL A 213 -9.72 -15.70 22.23
N GLU A 214 -9.91 -16.00 20.95
CA GLU A 214 -11.23 -16.09 20.29
C GLU A 214 -12.14 -17.15 20.95
N GLN A 215 -11.59 -18.31 21.34
CA GLN A 215 -12.35 -19.34 22.03
C GLN A 215 -12.90 -18.86 23.39
N VAL A 216 -12.13 -18.07 24.14
CA VAL A 216 -12.62 -17.52 25.42
C VAL A 216 -13.67 -16.45 25.18
N PHE A 217 -13.53 -15.64 24.12
CA PHE A 217 -14.57 -14.71 23.69
C PHE A 217 -15.90 -15.40 23.38
N ASP A 218 -15.87 -16.47 22.62
CA ASP A 218 -17.07 -17.24 22.27
C ASP A 218 -17.77 -17.80 23.52
N LYS A 219 -16.99 -18.28 24.50
CA LYS A 219 -17.51 -18.77 25.77
C LYS A 219 -18.14 -17.64 26.60
N LEU A 220 -17.48 -16.48 26.69
CA LEU A 220 -18.04 -15.30 27.37
C LEU A 220 -19.38 -14.89 26.74
N TYR A 221 -19.41 -14.72 25.42
CA TYR A 221 -20.61 -14.30 24.71
C TYR A 221 -21.77 -15.28 24.90
N LYS A 222 -21.49 -16.59 24.78
CA LYS A 222 -22.49 -17.64 25.01
C LYS A 222 -23.02 -17.62 26.45
N SER A 223 -22.15 -17.44 27.43
CA SER A 223 -22.53 -17.45 28.85
C SER A 223 -23.47 -16.30 29.19
N ILE A 224 -23.16 -15.08 28.71
CA ILE A 224 -24.03 -13.91 28.89
C ILE A 224 -25.37 -14.14 28.16
N ARG A 225 -25.34 -14.62 26.92
CA ARG A 225 -26.56 -14.90 26.13
C ARG A 225 -27.47 -15.93 26.78
N GLN A 226 -26.90 -16.90 27.50
CA GLN A 226 -27.62 -17.96 28.19
C GLN A 226 -28.02 -17.58 29.62
N ASN A 227 -27.74 -16.35 30.07
CA ASN A 227 -27.94 -15.88 31.43
C ASN A 227 -27.27 -16.80 32.49
N GLN A 228 -26.05 -17.28 32.20
CA GLN A 228 -25.27 -18.06 33.15
C GLN A 228 -24.92 -17.25 34.41
N PRO A 229 -24.57 -17.90 35.54
CA PRO A 229 -24.25 -17.20 36.77
C PRO A 229 -23.16 -16.12 36.59
N VAL A 230 -23.29 -15.01 37.30
CA VAL A 230 -22.32 -13.88 37.27
C VAL A 230 -20.89 -14.37 37.54
N ALA A 231 -20.73 -15.34 38.45
CA ALA A 231 -19.42 -15.93 38.76
C ALA A 231 -18.75 -16.58 37.54
N GLU A 232 -19.52 -17.26 36.68
CA GLU A 232 -19.00 -17.89 35.46
C GLU A 232 -18.58 -16.83 34.42
N VAL A 233 -19.42 -15.80 34.23
CA VAL A 233 -19.09 -14.68 33.33
C VAL A 233 -17.85 -13.93 33.80
N GLU A 234 -17.71 -13.72 35.12
CA GLU A 234 -16.54 -13.08 35.73
C GLU A 234 -15.25 -13.90 35.50
N GLN A 235 -15.32 -15.23 35.57
CA GLN A 235 -14.18 -16.10 35.25
C GLN A 235 -13.70 -15.95 33.80
N TYR A 236 -14.63 -15.95 32.82
CA TYR A 236 -14.23 -15.74 31.42
C TYR A 236 -13.61 -14.36 31.18
N ILE A 237 -14.13 -13.32 31.84
CA ILE A 237 -13.55 -11.97 31.78
C ILE A 237 -12.15 -11.92 32.40
N GLN A 238 -11.94 -12.58 33.53
CA GLN A 238 -10.61 -12.69 34.14
C GLN A 238 -9.61 -13.40 33.22
N HIS A 239 -10.02 -14.53 32.63
CA HIS A 239 -9.19 -15.25 31.64
C HIS A 239 -8.83 -14.37 30.45
N LEU A 240 -9.78 -13.61 29.91
CA LEU A 240 -9.50 -12.66 28.81
C LEU A 240 -8.56 -11.54 29.23
N ASN A 241 -8.75 -10.96 30.41
CA ASN A 241 -7.85 -9.92 30.90
C ASN A 241 -6.41 -10.43 31.03
N SER A 242 -6.22 -11.65 31.55
CA SER A 242 -4.90 -12.30 31.63
C SER A 242 -4.32 -12.59 30.24
N ALA A 243 -5.13 -13.11 29.31
CA ALA A 243 -4.67 -13.35 27.94
C ALA A 243 -4.27 -12.05 27.22
N LEU A 244 -4.99 -10.96 27.44
CA LEU A 244 -4.64 -9.64 26.89
C LEU A 244 -3.31 -9.13 27.43
N GLN A 245 -3.02 -9.34 28.72
CA GLN A 245 -1.74 -8.96 29.33
C GLN A 245 -0.56 -9.76 28.76
N GLN A 246 -0.77 -11.01 28.37
CA GLN A 246 0.26 -11.88 27.80
C GLN A 246 0.52 -11.63 26.30
N THR A 247 -0.34 -10.86 25.62
CA THR A 247 -0.20 -10.57 24.18
C THR A 247 1.21 -10.13 23.73
N PRO A 248 2.01 -9.34 24.49
CA PRO A 248 3.36 -8.97 24.05
C PRO A 248 4.30 -10.16 23.84
N GLN A 249 4.10 -11.27 24.58
CA GLN A 249 4.90 -12.49 24.48
C GLN A 249 4.54 -13.34 23.26
N HIS A 250 3.33 -13.14 22.73
CA HIS A 250 2.77 -13.89 21.60
C HIS A 250 2.76 -13.09 20.29
N LYS A 251 3.46 -11.94 20.27
CA LYS A 251 3.61 -11.13 19.06
C LYS A 251 4.46 -11.86 18.02
N ILE A 252 3.98 -11.82 16.80
CA ILE A 252 4.70 -12.19 15.59
C ILE A 252 5.88 -11.23 15.38
N GLN A 253 7.08 -11.77 15.13
CA GLN A 253 8.32 -11.01 14.88
C GLN A 253 8.76 -11.11 13.42
N VAL A 254 8.19 -10.25 12.55
CA VAL A 254 8.41 -10.22 11.10
C VAL A 254 9.87 -9.92 10.75
N SER A 255 10.56 -9.16 11.61
CA SER A 255 11.96 -8.79 11.44
C SER A 255 12.96 -9.94 11.64
N LYS A 256 12.64 -11.00 12.39
CA LYS A 256 13.63 -11.98 12.89
C LYS A 256 13.69 -13.33 12.17
N ARG A 257 12.82 -13.60 11.19
CA ARG A 257 12.78 -14.92 10.53
C ARG A 257 12.62 -14.77 9.01
N LYS A 258 13.47 -15.46 8.24
CA LYS A 258 13.58 -15.35 6.77
C LYS A 258 12.73 -16.37 5.97
N ASP A 259 11.95 -17.23 6.64
CA ASP A 259 11.34 -18.42 5.99
C ASP A 259 9.94 -18.23 5.37
N SER A 260 9.54 -19.25 4.58
CA SER A 260 8.27 -19.38 3.83
C SER A 260 6.98 -19.00 4.59
N GLN A 261 6.91 -19.24 5.91
CA GLN A 261 5.75 -18.88 6.74
C GLN A 261 5.47 -17.36 6.76
N TRP A 262 6.48 -16.52 6.50
CA TRP A 262 6.35 -15.06 6.48
C TRP A 262 5.73 -14.52 5.19
N GLN A 263 5.91 -15.26 4.09
CA GLN A 263 5.22 -14.93 2.86
C GLN A 263 3.71 -15.00 3.10
N VAL A 264 3.22 -16.00 3.83
CA VAL A 264 1.78 -16.15 4.14
C VAL A 264 1.24 -14.93 4.92
N VAL A 265 1.96 -14.42 5.91
CA VAL A 265 1.52 -13.22 6.67
C VAL A 265 1.47 -11.98 5.77
N ILE A 266 2.50 -11.76 4.94
CA ILE A 266 2.55 -10.66 3.98
C ILE A 266 1.43 -10.81 2.92
N PHE A 267 1.18 -12.03 2.44
CA PHE A 267 0.10 -12.36 1.49
C PHE A 267 -1.29 -12.14 2.10
N CYS A 268 -1.53 -12.55 3.34
CA CYS A 268 -2.79 -12.31 4.05
C CYS A 268 -3.04 -10.81 4.24
N LEU A 269 -2.01 -10.03 4.58
CA LEU A 269 -2.11 -8.57 4.68
C LEU A 269 -2.36 -7.89 3.33
N ALA A 270 -1.84 -8.45 2.24
CA ALA A 270 -2.14 -7.99 0.88
C ALA A 270 -3.58 -8.32 0.45
N GLY A 271 -4.11 -9.50 0.83
CA GLY A 271 -5.48 -9.93 0.52
C GLY A 271 -6.58 -9.27 1.36
N LEU A 272 -6.30 -8.93 2.62
CA LEU A 272 -7.27 -8.29 3.54
C LEU A 272 -7.72 -6.88 3.09
N ALA A 273 -7.00 -6.24 2.17
CA ALA A 273 -7.44 -5.00 1.53
C ALA A 273 -8.77 -5.15 0.75
N VAL A 274 -9.15 -6.38 0.37
CA VAL A 274 -10.37 -6.67 -0.40
C VAL A 274 -11.60 -6.92 0.48
N ILE A 275 -11.42 -7.48 1.69
CA ILE A 275 -12.53 -7.87 2.58
C ILE A 275 -13.12 -6.66 3.34
N PHE A 276 -12.32 -5.62 3.59
CA PHE A 276 -12.77 -4.39 4.26
C PHE A 276 -13.85 -3.63 3.46
N LEU A 277 -13.84 -3.73 2.12
CA LEU A 277 -14.86 -3.12 1.25
C LEU A 277 -16.20 -3.88 1.27
N LEU A 278 -16.17 -5.21 1.43
CA LEU A 278 -17.39 -6.04 1.47
C LEU A 278 -18.15 -5.91 2.80
N PHE A 279 -17.44 -5.76 3.92
CA PHE A 279 -18.08 -5.63 5.23
C PHE A 279 -18.75 -4.26 5.43
N ILE A 280 -18.17 -3.19 4.87
CA ILE A 280 -18.76 -1.84 4.86
C ILE A 280 -19.99 -1.78 3.93
N ALA A 281 -19.95 -2.45 2.77
CA ALA A 281 -21.07 -2.55 1.85
C ALA A 281 -22.28 -3.29 2.47
N PHE A 282 -22.03 -4.38 3.19
CA PHE A 282 -23.07 -5.15 3.89
C PHE A 282 -23.72 -4.36 5.05
N ARG A 283 -22.93 -3.55 5.77
CA ARG A 283 -23.45 -2.64 6.83
C ARG A 283 -24.30 -1.49 6.27
N ARG A 284 -24.01 -0.99 5.05
CA ARG A 284 -24.81 0.05 4.38
C ARG A 284 -26.13 -0.48 3.82
N HIS A 285 -26.14 -1.69 3.24
CA HIS A 285 -27.37 -2.28 2.70
C HIS A 285 -28.43 -2.55 3.79
N LYS A 286 -28.02 -2.99 4.98
CA LYS A 286 -28.93 -3.27 6.12
C LYS A 286 -29.55 -2.02 6.78
N ARG A 287 -29.12 -0.81 6.42
CA ARG A 287 -29.73 0.45 6.90
C ARG A 287 -30.74 1.03 5.90
N LEU A 288 -30.83 0.47 4.69
CA LEU A 288 -31.66 0.98 3.59
C LEU A 288 -32.78 0.01 3.17
N THR A 289 -32.96 -1.09 3.92
CA THR A 289 -34.05 -2.07 3.81
C THR A 289 -34.61 -2.32 5.19
#